data_AF-A0A7H8NTT7-F1
#
_entry.id   AF-A0A7H8NTT7-F1
#
_cell.length_a   1.000
_cell.length_b   1.000
_cell.length_c   1.000
_cell.angle_alpha   90.00
_cell.angle_beta   90.00
_cell.angle_gamma   90.00
#
_symmetry.space_group_name_H-M   'P 1'
#
loop_
_entity.id
_entity.type
_entity.pdbx_description
1 polymer ?
#
loop_
_entity_poly.entity_id
_entity_poly.type
_entity_poly.pdbx_seq_one_letter_code
_entity_poly.pdbx_strand_id
1 'polypeptide(L)'
;MSGMHLLGLLLMLGQDAAPPATAEVTQEEIAVVAAEAVESARYYANCAGWWDFLATHEREAGRPASAEQFKNLGDGAQAAALWLHGQAYSLTATEPARYKTWLPLVAPLREGAAIRAAAMAEHGKIDVVRSELQQCEALLESQQRAIDSIRNDNVQRELDASTSGDGSRPRTK
;
A
#
# COMPACT_ATOMS: atom_id res chain seq x y z
N MET A 1 -12.34 -12.86 -18.29
CA MET A 1 -12.39 -11.41 -18.55
C MET A 1 -13.52 -10.83 -17.71
N SER A 2 -13.24 -10.49 -16.44
CA SER A 2 -14.29 -10.03 -15.50
C SER A 2 -13.72 -9.08 -14.43
N GLY A 3 -12.65 -8.35 -14.75
CA GLY A 3 -12.02 -7.36 -13.86
C GLY A 3 -12.42 -5.90 -14.14
N MET A 4 -13.15 -5.65 -15.23
CA MET A 4 -13.48 -4.30 -15.69
C MET A 4 -14.82 -3.77 -15.16
N HIS A 5 -15.60 -4.59 -14.44
CA HIS A 5 -16.92 -4.20 -13.94
C HIS A 5 -16.90 -3.55 -12.55
N LEU A 6 -15.89 -3.79 -11.70
CA LEU A 6 -15.85 -3.24 -10.34
C LEU A 6 -15.26 -1.82 -10.25
N LEU A 7 -14.31 -1.47 -11.14
CA LEU A 7 -13.85 -0.09 -11.29
C LEU A 7 -14.96 0.84 -11.81
N GLY A 8 -15.89 0.30 -12.62
CA GLY A 8 -17.08 1.02 -13.07
C GLY A 8 -18.10 1.30 -11.95
N LEU A 9 -18.15 0.46 -10.91
CA LEU A 9 -19.05 0.65 -9.77
C LEU A 9 -18.62 1.83 -8.88
N LEU A 10 -17.31 2.04 -8.72
CA LEU A 10 -16.74 3.14 -7.92
C LEU A 10 -16.95 4.53 -8.57
N LEU A 11 -17.08 4.60 -9.90
CA LEU A 11 -17.29 5.85 -10.64
C LEU A 11 -18.76 6.30 -10.74
N MET A 12 -19.73 5.42 -10.42
CA MET A 12 -21.17 5.71 -10.54
C MET A 12 -21.82 6.28 -9.29
N LEU A 13 -21.08 6.49 -8.20
CA LEU A 13 -21.61 7.04 -6.94
C LEU A 13 -21.84 8.57 -6.97
N GLY A 14 -21.72 9.21 -8.15
CA GLY A 14 -21.94 10.64 -8.36
C GLY A 14 -23.23 11.00 -9.11
N GLN A 15 -24.18 10.08 -9.30
CA GLN A 15 -25.43 10.38 -10.02
C GLN A 15 -26.67 10.06 -9.17
N ASP A 16 -27.56 11.06 -9.07
CA ASP A 16 -28.89 11.01 -8.45
C ASP A 16 -29.80 9.96 -9.11
N ALA A 17 -29.59 8.69 -8.76
CA ALA A 17 -30.49 7.59 -9.04
C ALA A 17 -30.82 6.89 -7.73
N ALA A 18 -32.12 6.58 -7.56
CA ALA A 18 -32.67 5.91 -6.39
C ALA A 18 -31.75 4.78 -5.87
N PRO A 19 -31.61 4.62 -4.53
CA PRO A 19 -30.65 3.71 -3.96
C PRO A 19 -30.91 2.30 -4.49
N PRO A 20 -29.96 1.67 -5.21
CA PRO A 20 -30.10 0.26 -5.53
C PRO A 20 -30.17 -0.49 -4.19
N ALA A 21 -31.07 -1.47 -4.11
CA ALA A 21 -31.14 -2.38 -2.98
C ALA A 21 -29.72 -2.85 -2.66
N THR A 22 -29.23 -2.49 -1.47
CA THR A 22 -27.92 -2.91 -0.99
C THR A 22 -27.93 -4.43 -0.95
N ALA A 23 -27.28 -5.07 -1.91
CA ALA A 23 -26.92 -6.47 -1.78
C ALA A 23 -26.13 -6.57 -0.46
N GLU A 24 -26.64 -7.33 0.51
CA GLU A 24 -25.96 -7.56 1.78
C GLU A 24 -24.60 -8.20 1.46
N VAL A 25 -23.53 -7.44 1.64
CA VAL A 25 -22.17 -7.96 1.52
C VAL A 25 -22.02 -9.03 2.61
N THR A 26 -21.73 -10.24 2.19
CA THR A 26 -21.61 -11.40 3.07
C THR A 26 -20.28 -11.36 3.83
N GLN A 27 -20.25 -12.00 5.01
CA GLN A 27 -19.00 -12.17 5.77
C GLN A 27 -17.93 -12.93 4.97
N GLU A 28 -18.36 -13.81 4.06
CA GLU A 28 -17.49 -14.55 3.14
C GLU A 28 -16.81 -13.61 2.13
N GLU A 29 -17.56 -12.69 1.51
CA GLU A 29 -17.00 -11.68 0.61
C GLU A 29 -16.00 -10.76 1.32
N ILE A 30 -16.28 -10.36 2.56
CA ILE A 30 -15.35 -9.56 3.38
C ILE A 30 -14.05 -10.32 3.63
N ALA A 31 -14.14 -11.61 3.95
CA ALA A 31 -12.97 -12.43 4.20
C ALA A 31 -12.09 -12.61 2.95
N VAL A 32 -12.70 -12.77 1.78
CA VAL A 32 -11.98 -12.84 0.49
C VAL A 32 -11.22 -11.54 0.23
N VAL A 33 -11.88 -10.38 0.35
CA VAL A 33 -11.25 -9.08 0.13
C VAL A 33 -10.10 -8.84 1.12
N ALA A 34 -10.28 -9.20 2.38
CA ALA A 34 -9.22 -9.08 3.39
C ALA A 34 -8.01 -9.97 3.04
N ALA A 35 -8.24 -11.19 2.55
CA ALA A 35 -7.17 -12.10 2.11
C ALA A 35 -6.43 -11.55 0.88
N GLU A 36 -7.15 -11.03 -0.12
CA GLU A 36 -6.55 -10.42 -1.32
C GLU A 36 -5.71 -9.18 -0.97
N ALA A 37 -6.15 -8.37 0.00
CA ALA A 37 -5.39 -7.23 0.49
C ALA A 37 -4.09 -7.67 1.20
N VAL A 38 -4.14 -8.75 2.00
CA VAL A 38 -2.94 -9.32 2.65
C VAL A 38 -1.96 -9.88 1.62
N GLU A 39 -2.43 -10.59 0.60
CA GLU A 39 -1.57 -11.07 -0.48
C GLU A 39 -0.96 -9.92 -1.28
N SER A 40 -1.75 -8.90 -1.60
CA SER A 40 -1.25 -7.66 -2.22
C SER A 40 -0.17 -6.99 -1.36
N ALA A 41 -0.34 -6.97 -0.03
CA ALA A 41 0.66 -6.43 0.88
C ALA A 41 2.00 -7.17 0.78
N ARG A 42 1.97 -8.50 0.60
CA ARG A 42 3.19 -9.29 0.40
C ARG A 42 3.91 -8.92 -0.90
N TYR A 43 3.18 -8.69 -1.99
CA TYR A 43 3.78 -8.24 -3.26
C TYR A 43 4.50 -6.91 -3.09
N TYR A 44 3.84 -5.91 -2.49
CA TYR A 44 4.46 -4.62 -2.20
C TYR A 44 5.68 -4.74 -1.26
N ALA A 45 5.61 -5.59 -0.24
CA ALA A 45 6.73 -5.82 0.66
C ALA A 45 7.95 -6.41 -0.07
N ASN A 46 7.74 -7.35 -1.00
CA ASN A 46 8.82 -7.86 -1.84
C ASN A 46 9.37 -6.78 -2.79
N CYS A 47 8.49 -6.00 -3.43
CA CYS A 47 8.90 -4.89 -4.28
C CYS A 47 9.74 -3.85 -3.54
N ALA A 48 9.45 -3.61 -2.26
CA ALA A 48 10.29 -2.73 -1.43
C ALA A 48 11.76 -3.21 -1.41
N GLY A 49 12.00 -4.51 -1.31
CA GLY A 49 13.34 -5.10 -1.32
C GLY A 49 14.01 -5.08 -2.69
N TRP A 50 13.25 -5.32 -3.76
CA TRP A 50 13.76 -5.19 -5.14
C TRP A 50 14.23 -3.76 -5.44
N TRP A 51 13.49 -2.76 -4.97
CA TRP A 51 13.90 -1.36 -5.08
C TRP A 51 15.12 -1.03 -4.23
N ASP A 52 15.23 -1.58 -3.01
CA ASP A 52 16.44 -1.40 -2.18
C ASP A 52 17.70 -1.99 -2.81
N PHE A 53 17.56 -3.13 -3.51
CA PHE A 53 18.65 -3.73 -4.28
C PHE A 53 19.12 -2.77 -5.38
N LEU A 54 18.21 -2.22 -6.20
CA LEU A 54 18.57 -1.22 -7.20
C LEU A 54 19.17 0.03 -6.57
N ALA A 55 18.62 0.51 -5.46
CA ALA A 55 19.15 1.67 -4.76
C ALA A 55 20.61 1.46 -4.32
N THR A 56 20.92 0.27 -3.83
CA THR A 56 22.29 -0.11 -3.45
C THR A 56 23.20 -0.16 -4.67
N HIS A 57 22.78 -0.86 -5.73
CA HIS A 57 23.58 -1.01 -6.94
C HIS A 57 23.87 0.31 -7.65
N GLU A 58 22.87 1.19 -7.76
CA GLU A 58 23.03 2.54 -8.32
C GLU A 58 24.00 3.39 -7.50
N ARG A 59 23.94 3.26 -6.16
CA ARG A 59 24.86 3.99 -5.26
C ARG A 59 26.30 3.53 -5.46
N GLU A 60 26.53 2.23 -5.52
CA GLU A 60 27.85 1.64 -5.79
C GLU A 60 28.38 2.04 -7.16
N ALA A 61 27.50 2.20 -8.14
CA ALA A 61 27.85 2.65 -9.48
C ALA A 61 28.01 4.17 -9.62
N GLY A 62 27.97 4.93 -8.51
CA GLY A 62 28.16 6.38 -8.51
C GLY A 62 26.98 7.19 -9.06
N ARG A 63 25.77 6.64 -9.04
CA ARG A 63 24.52 7.25 -9.52
C ARG A 63 23.59 7.61 -8.35
N PRO A 64 23.91 8.64 -7.54
CA PRO A 64 23.21 8.91 -6.28
C PRO A 64 21.74 9.31 -6.45
N ALA A 65 21.40 10.06 -7.52
CA ALA A 65 20.01 10.46 -7.77
C ALA A 65 19.12 9.25 -8.05
N SER A 66 19.59 8.31 -8.88
CA SER A 66 18.89 7.05 -9.15
C SER A 66 18.77 6.19 -7.90
N ALA A 67 19.83 6.13 -7.09
CA ALA A 67 19.81 5.42 -5.82
C ALA A 67 18.75 5.97 -4.85
N GLU A 68 18.63 7.30 -4.75
CA GLU A 68 17.61 7.95 -3.93
C GLU A 68 16.20 7.74 -4.48
N GLN A 69 16.02 7.83 -5.79
CA GLN A 69 14.74 7.51 -6.44
C GLN A 69 14.28 6.10 -6.11
N PHE A 70 15.14 5.08 -6.27
CA PHE A 70 14.77 3.71 -5.95
C PHE A 70 14.53 3.50 -4.46
N LYS A 71 15.30 4.16 -3.58
CA LYS A 71 15.03 4.11 -2.15
C LYS A 71 13.63 4.65 -1.81
N ASN A 72 13.21 5.74 -2.46
CA ASN A 72 11.88 6.31 -2.28
C ASN A 72 10.78 5.39 -2.81
N LEU A 73 11.00 4.70 -3.93
CA LEU A 73 10.09 3.65 -4.41
C LEU A 73 9.98 2.48 -3.41
N GLY A 74 11.10 2.08 -2.81
CA GLY A 74 11.12 1.07 -1.76
C GLY A 74 10.30 1.47 -0.53
N ASP A 75 10.44 2.72 -0.09
CA ASP A 75 9.70 3.25 1.05
C ASP A 75 8.21 3.40 0.76
N GLY A 76 7.86 3.83 -0.45
CA GLY A 76 6.47 3.84 -0.93
C GLY A 76 5.85 2.44 -0.94
N ALA A 77 6.61 1.41 -1.30
CA ALA A 77 6.11 0.04 -1.39
C ALA A 77 5.88 -0.53 0.01
N GLN A 78 6.81 -0.29 0.94
CA GLN A 78 6.59 -0.63 2.35
C GLN A 78 5.35 0.08 2.92
N ALA A 79 5.16 1.37 2.61
CA ALA A 79 3.99 2.11 3.07
C ALA A 79 2.68 1.51 2.52
N ALA A 80 2.64 1.17 1.23
CA ALA A 80 1.49 0.51 0.62
C ALA A 80 1.19 -0.87 1.26
N ALA A 81 2.22 -1.67 1.54
CA ALA A 81 2.06 -2.95 2.22
C ALA A 81 1.46 -2.79 3.63
N LEU A 82 1.97 -1.83 4.42
CA LEU A 82 1.45 -1.55 5.76
C LEU A 82 0.01 -1.02 5.72
N TRP A 83 -0.32 -0.19 4.73
CA TRP A 83 -1.68 0.30 4.53
C TRP A 83 -2.65 -0.81 4.18
N LEU A 84 -2.28 -1.71 3.25
CA LEU A 84 -3.12 -2.86 2.88
C LEU A 84 -3.38 -3.80 4.06
N HIS A 85 -2.39 -4.03 4.92
CA HIS A 85 -2.63 -4.75 6.18
C HIS A 85 -3.61 -4.02 7.10
N GLY A 86 -3.52 -2.69 7.18
CA GLY A 86 -4.47 -1.86 7.91
C GLY A 86 -5.89 -1.95 7.37
N GLN A 87 -6.05 -1.91 6.04
CA GLN A 87 -7.33 -2.07 5.37
C GLN A 87 -7.92 -3.46 5.58
N ALA A 88 -7.13 -4.52 5.41
CA ALA A 88 -7.58 -5.89 5.68
C ALA A 88 -8.06 -6.07 7.14
N TYR A 89 -7.34 -5.45 8.07
CA TYR A 89 -7.69 -5.49 9.48
C TYR A 89 -8.96 -4.68 9.79
N SER A 90 -9.14 -3.48 9.22
CA SER A 90 -10.31 -2.64 9.47
C SER A 90 -11.63 -3.26 9.00
N LEU A 91 -11.58 -4.18 8.03
CA LEU A 91 -12.74 -4.94 7.56
C LEU A 91 -13.28 -5.95 8.58
N THR A 92 -12.48 -6.36 9.57
CA THR A 92 -12.81 -7.46 10.48
C THR A 92 -12.68 -7.09 11.95
N ALA A 93 -11.97 -6.01 12.27
CA ALA A 93 -11.62 -5.65 13.63
C ALA A 93 -12.58 -4.65 14.27
N THR A 94 -12.79 -4.80 15.57
CA THR A 94 -13.56 -3.87 16.41
C THR A 94 -12.70 -2.79 17.06
N GLU A 95 -11.38 -2.97 17.11
CA GLU A 95 -10.44 -2.07 17.77
C GLU A 95 -9.39 -1.53 16.80
N PRO A 96 -8.96 -0.27 16.93
CA PRO A 96 -7.94 0.32 16.06
C PRO A 96 -6.54 -0.28 16.27
N ALA A 97 -5.81 -0.50 15.18
CA ALA A 97 -4.41 -0.92 15.21
C ALA A 97 -3.49 0.13 14.56
N ARG A 98 -2.22 0.16 14.99
CA ARG A 98 -1.20 1.05 14.41
C ARG A 98 -0.36 0.29 13.39
N TYR A 99 0.18 0.97 12.39
CA TYR A 99 1.01 0.34 11.35
C TYR A 99 2.19 -0.48 11.88
N LYS A 100 2.75 -0.11 13.03
CA LYS A 100 3.83 -0.87 13.69
C LYS A 100 3.46 -2.33 13.99
N THR A 101 2.18 -2.65 14.10
CA THR A 101 1.69 -4.02 14.32
C THR A 101 2.07 -4.95 13.17
N TRP A 102 2.15 -4.43 11.93
CA TRP A 102 2.42 -5.23 10.74
C TRP A 102 3.88 -5.13 10.25
N LEU A 103 4.71 -4.28 10.87
CA LEU A 103 6.14 -4.19 10.54
C LEU A 103 6.85 -5.56 10.60
N PRO A 104 6.62 -6.43 11.60
CA PRO A 104 7.22 -7.77 11.63
C PRO A 104 6.81 -8.69 10.48
N LEU A 105 5.73 -8.37 9.76
CA LEU A 105 5.29 -9.12 8.57
C LEU A 105 5.91 -8.55 7.28
N VAL A 106 6.11 -7.23 7.23
CA VAL A 106 6.58 -6.52 6.03
C VAL A 106 8.11 -6.46 5.97
N ALA A 107 8.78 -6.14 7.08
CA ALA A 107 10.23 -5.92 7.09
C ALA A 107 11.05 -7.15 6.66
N PRO A 108 10.74 -8.38 7.12
CA PRO A 108 11.49 -9.56 6.66
C PRO A 108 11.30 -9.87 5.17
N LEU A 109 10.14 -9.55 4.59
CA LEU A 109 9.89 -9.72 3.16
C LEU A 109 10.71 -8.72 2.33
N ARG A 110 10.76 -7.46 2.77
CA ARG A 110 11.60 -6.41 2.18
C ARG A 110 13.08 -6.81 2.20
N GLU A 111 13.59 -7.15 3.39
CA GLU A 111 14.99 -7.57 3.53
C GLU A 111 15.30 -8.84 2.72
N GLY A 112 14.44 -9.85 2.83
CA GLY A 112 14.61 -11.10 2.10
C GLY A 112 14.59 -10.93 0.59
N ALA A 113 13.76 -10.03 0.04
CA ALA A 113 13.74 -9.74 -1.39
C ALA A 113 15.02 -9.05 -1.86
N ALA A 114 15.54 -8.09 -1.10
CA ALA A 114 16.82 -7.45 -1.41
C ALA A 114 17.99 -8.47 -1.42
N ILE A 115 18.04 -9.37 -0.43
CA ILE A 115 19.04 -10.44 -0.36
C ILE A 115 18.90 -11.40 -1.55
N ARG A 116 17.67 -11.82 -1.89
CA ARG A 116 17.43 -12.69 -3.06
C ARG A 116 17.87 -12.01 -4.35
N ALA A 117 17.61 -10.72 -4.51
CA ALA A 117 18.03 -9.94 -5.67
C ALA A 117 19.56 -9.91 -5.81
N ALA A 118 20.26 -9.62 -4.71
CA ALA A 118 21.71 -9.63 -4.65
C ALA A 118 22.27 -11.01 -5.03
N ALA A 119 21.75 -12.09 -4.42
CA ALA A 119 22.17 -13.45 -4.74
C ALA A 119 21.95 -13.79 -6.22
N MET A 120 20.79 -13.43 -6.79
CA MET A 120 20.54 -13.65 -8.22
C MET A 120 21.53 -12.89 -9.11
N ALA A 121 21.85 -11.65 -8.75
CA ALA A 121 22.82 -10.83 -9.48
C ALA A 121 24.25 -11.41 -9.40
N GLU A 122 24.69 -11.85 -8.22
CA GLU A 122 25.98 -12.54 -8.02
C GLU A 122 26.09 -13.80 -8.88
N HIS A 123 24.99 -14.53 -9.04
CA HIS A 123 24.90 -15.72 -9.87
C HIS A 123 24.64 -15.44 -11.36
N GLY A 124 24.68 -14.18 -11.79
CA GLY A 124 24.49 -13.79 -13.19
C GLY A 124 23.06 -13.94 -13.73
N LYS A 125 22.07 -14.15 -12.85
CA LYS A 125 20.64 -14.32 -13.19
C LYS A 125 19.91 -12.98 -13.33
N ILE A 126 20.49 -12.08 -14.12
CA ILE A 126 20.01 -10.70 -14.28
C ILE A 126 18.64 -10.63 -14.96
N ASP A 127 18.31 -11.63 -15.78
CA ASP A 127 16.99 -11.80 -16.40
C ASP A 127 15.88 -12.00 -15.36
N VAL A 128 16.14 -12.79 -14.31
CA VAL A 128 15.18 -13.01 -13.22
C VAL A 128 14.99 -11.71 -12.43
N VAL A 129 16.07 -11.02 -12.08
CA VAL A 129 16.01 -9.71 -11.40
C VAL A 129 15.19 -8.71 -12.22
N ARG A 130 15.42 -8.66 -13.54
CA ARG A 130 14.66 -7.80 -14.46
C ARG A 130 13.17 -8.15 -14.48
N SER A 131 12.83 -9.44 -14.54
CA SER A 131 11.43 -9.89 -14.57
C SER A 131 10.69 -9.51 -13.29
N GLU A 132 11.33 -9.64 -12.12
CA GLU A 132 10.76 -9.22 -10.84
C GLU A 132 10.57 -7.70 -10.77
N LEU A 133 11.55 -6.92 -11.26
CA LEU A 133 11.44 -5.47 -11.34
C LEU A 133 10.30 -5.01 -12.25
N GLN A 134 10.10 -5.66 -13.40
CA GLN A 134 8.97 -5.35 -14.30
C GLN A 134 7.62 -5.59 -13.63
N GLN A 135 7.51 -6.62 -12.79
CA GLN A 135 6.30 -6.84 -12.00
C GLN A 135 6.09 -5.71 -10.98
N CYS A 136 7.16 -5.24 -10.33
CA CYS A 136 7.09 -4.11 -9.41
C CYS A 136 6.78 -2.78 -10.11
N GLU A 137 7.28 -2.56 -11.32
CA GLU A 137 6.96 -1.41 -12.16
C GLU A 137 5.46 -1.36 -12.50
N ALA A 138 4.85 -2.52 -12.80
CA ALA A 138 3.43 -2.62 -13.08
C ALA A 138 2.54 -2.23 -11.88
N LEU A 139 3.10 -2.21 -10.67
CA LEU A 139 2.39 -1.84 -9.44
C LEU A 139 2.55 -0.36 -9.06
N LEU A 140 3.42 0.41 -9.74
CA LEU A 140 3.74 1.79 -9.34
C LEU A 140 2.52 2.73 -9.33
N GLU A 141 1.62 2.59 -10.29
CA GLU A 141 0.40 3.42 -10.32
C GLU A 141 -0.50 3.11 -9.12
N SER A 142 -0.63 1.82 -8.78
CA SER A 142 -1.42 1.39 -7.62
C SER A 142 -0.73 1.75 -6.30
N GLN A 143 0.59 1.73 -6.24
CA GLN A 143 1.38 2.21 -5.12
C GLN A 143 1.10 3.69 -4.87
N GLN A 144 1.13 4.51 -5.93
CA GLN A 144 0.87 5.94 -5.83
C GLN A 144 -0.54 6.22 -5.33
N ARG A 145 -1.55 5.50 -5.83
CA ARG A 145 -2.92 5.58 -5.31
C ARG A 145 -3.03 5.24 -3.82
N ALA A 146 -2.32 4.19 -3.36
CA ALA A 146 -2.31 3.84 -1.94
C ALA A 146 -1.67 4.95 -1.10
N ILE A 147 -0.55 5.53 -1.56
CA ILE A 147 0.10 6.67 -0.90
C ILE A 147 -0.82 7.87 -0.81
N ASP A 148 -1.53 8.19 -1.90
CA ASP A 148 -2.45 9.33 -1.93
C ASP A 148 -3.67 9.08 -1.03
N SER A 149 -4.17 7.84 -0.94
CA SER A 149 -5.21 7.46 0.03
C SER A 149 -4.73 7.68 1.47
N ILE A 150 -3.52 7.23 1.82
CA ILE A 150 -2.93 7.42 3.16
C ILE A 150 -2.85 8.92 3.50
N ARG A 151 -2.42 9.75 2.53
CA ARG A 151 -2.33 11.20 2.71
C ARG A 151 -3.70 11.81 2.96
N ASN A 152 -4.70 11.45 2.16
CA ASN A 152 -6.06 11.94 2.30
C ASN A 152 -6.68 11.54 3.65
N ASP A 153 -6.48 10.30 4.09
CA ASP A 153 -6.95 9.83 5.40
C ASP A 153 -6.31 10.58 6.58
N ASN A 154 -5.05 11.00 6.44
CA ASN A 154 -4.38 11.83 7.45
C ASN A 154 -4.94 13.25 7.47
N VAL A 155 -5.09 13.87 6.30
CA VAL A 155 -5.67 15.22 6.17
C VAL A 155 -7.09 15.25 6.74
N GLN A 156 -7.92 14.28 6.41
CA GLN A 156 -9.29 14.21 6.91
C GLN A 156 -9.33 14.09 8.43
N ARG A 157 -8.48 13.24 9.03
CA ARG A 157 -8.39 13.12 10.50
C ARG A 157 -7.96 14.41 11.18
N GLU A 158 -7.04 15.17 10.57
CA GLU A 158 -6.62 16.48 11.11
C GLU A 158 -7.75 17.52 11.03
N LEU A 159 -8.52 17.53 9.94
CA LEU A 159 -9.68 18.40 9.77
C LEU A 159 -10.79 18.07 10.79
N ASP A 160 -11.07 16.78 10.99
CA ASP A 160 -12.08 16.31 11.94
C ASP A 160 -11.68 16.64 13.39
N ALA A 161 -10.40 16.46 13.74
CA ALA A 161 -9.86 16.84 15.05
C ALA A 161 -9.92 18.35 15.30
N SER A 162 -9.65 19.16 14.27
CA SER A 162 -9.70 20.62 14.34
C SER A 162 -11.13 21.15 14.50
N THR A 163 -12.10 20.50 13.86
CA THR A 163 -13.53 20.85 13.95
C THR A 163 -14.13 20.40 15.29
N SER A 164 -13.66 19.28 15.84
CA SER A 164 -14.08 18.78 17.16
C SER A 164 -13.51 19.60 18.33
N GLY A 165 -12.41 20.33 18.11
CA GLY A 165 -11.77 21.19 19.11
C GLY A 165 -12.44 22.56 19.33
N ASP A 166 -13.27 23.03 18.40
CA ASP A 166 -13.88 24.38 18.45
C ASP A 166 -15.23 24.42 19.18
N GLY A 167 -15.77 23.26 19.60
CA GLY A 167 -17.04 23.14 20.31
C GLY A 167 -17.00 23.35 21.83
N SER A 168 -15.82 23.50 22.44
CA SER A 168 -15.63 23.52 23.91
C SER A 168 -15.10 24.85 24.46
N ARG A 169 -15.61 25.99 23.98
CA ARG A 169 -15.38 27.28 24.67
C ARG A 169 -16.58 27.61 25.56
N PRO A 170 -16.48 27.51 26.90
CA PRO A 170 -17.54 27.99 27.77
C PRO A 170 -17.62 29.51 27.64
N ARG A 171 -18.80 30.04 27.27
CA ARG A 171 -19.11 31.46 27.43
C ARG A 171 -19.13 31.77 28.93
N THR A 172 -18.04 32.30 29.45
CA THR A 172 -18.03 32.98 30.74
C THR A 172 -18.92 34.22 30.64
N LYS A 173 -20.00 34.23 31.43
CA LYS A 173 -20.70 35.46 31.83
C LYS A 173 -19.94 36.11 32.97
#